data_AF-A0A6H9GB67-F1
#
_entry.id   AF-A0A6H9GB67-F1
#
_cell.length_a   1.000
_cell.length_b   1.000
_cell.length_c   1.000
_cell.angle_alpha   90.00
_cell.angle_beta   90.00
_cell.angle_gamma   90.00
#
_symmetry.space_group_name_H-M   'P 1'
#
loop_
_entity.id
_entity.type
_entity.pdbx_description
1 polymer ?
#
loop_
_entity_poly.entity_id
_entity_poly.type
_entity_poly.pdbx_seq_one_letter_code
_entity_poly.pdbx_strand_id
1 'polypeptide(L)' 'MKIKFLLDENLSPRLKIAVLRLNPEIDILRIGEPNTPPLGTLDPDYLNVSDR' A
#
# COMPACT_ATOMS: atom_id res chain seq x y z
N MET A 1 -19.09 -15.13 -2.28
CA MET A 1 -18.09 -14.49 -3.17
C MET A 1 -17.41 -13.40 -2.35
N LYS A 2 -16.11 -13.49 -2.08
CA LYS A 2 -15.42 -12.44 -1.32
C LYS A 2 -15.17 -11.24 -2.22
N ILE A 3 -15.61 -10.06 -1.80
CA ILE A 3 -15.36 -8.80 -2.51
C ILE A 3 -13.87 -8.43 -2.29
N LYS A 4 -13.15 -8.18 -3.39
CA LYS A 4 -11.70 -7.90 -3.37
C LYS A 4 -11.42 -6.49 -3.87
N PHE A 5 -10.66 -5.73 -3.10
CA PHE A 5 -10.18 -4.41 -3.49
C PHE A 5 -8.65 -4.36 -3.51
N LEU A 6 -8.13 -3.56 -4.44
CA LEU A 6 -6.75 -3.12 -4.45
C LEU A 6 -6.69 -1.69 -3.91
N LEU A 7 -5.67 -1.44 -3.11
CA LEU A 7 -5.47 -0.18 -2.42
C LEU A 7 -4.09 0.33 -2.77
N ASP A 8 -4.00 1.55 -3.26
CA ASP A 8 -2.73 2.19 -3.58
C ASP A 8 -1.84 2.33 -2.34
N GLU A 9 -0.53 2.18 -2.50
CA GLU A 9 0.43 2.26 -1.41
C GLU A 9 0.48 3.63 -0.73
N ASN A 10 0.18 4.70 -1.47
CA ASN A 10 0.20 6.08 -1.00
C ASN A 10 -1.04 6.45 -0.16
N LEU A 11 -2.08 5.62 -0.17
CA LEU A 11 -3.27 5.86 0.65
C LEU A 11 -3.01 5.53 2.11
N SER A 12 -3.63 6.29 3.02
CA SER A 12 -3.47 6.07 4.46
C SER A 12 -3.90 4.65 4.88
N PRO A 13 -3.12 3.95 5.74
CA PRO A 13 -3.54 2.67 6.32
C PRO A 13 -4.87 2.73 7.07
N ARG A 14 -5.28 3.93 7.53
CA ARG A 14 -6.55 4.15 8.23
C ARG A 14 -7.75 3.82 7.35
N LEU A 15 -7.64 3.95 6.02
CA LEU A 15 -8.73 3.61 5.11
C LEU A 15 -9.03 2.11 5.13
N LYS A 16 -7.99 1.25 5.05
CA LYS A 16 -8.13 -0.21 5.19
C LYS A 16 -8.81 -0.56 6.52
N ILE A 17 -8.36 0.06 7.61
CA ILE A 17 -8.92 -0.18 8.95
C ILE A 17 -10.40 0.23 9.01
N ALA A 18 -10.75 1.39 8.46
CA ALA A 18 -12.13 1.87 8.44
C ALA A 18 -13.05 0.93 7.64
N VAL A 19 -12.61 0.48 6.47
CA VAL A 19 -13.39 -0.46 5.63
C VAL A 19 -13.59 -1.80 6.34
N LEU A 20 -12.54 -2.37 6.93
CA LEU A 20 -12.63 -3.65 7.64
C LEU A 20 -13.47 -3.58 8.92
N ARG A 21 -13.56 -2.40 9.55
CA ARG A 21 -14.50 -2.16 10.67
C ARG A 21 -15.96 -2.16 10.22
N LEU A 22 -16.25 -1.72 8.99
CA LEU A 22 -17.60 -1.70 8.44
C LEU A 22 -18.02 -3.08 7.91
N ASN A 23 -17.11 -3.78 7.24
CA ASN A 23 -17.35 -5.14 6.76
C ASN A 23 -16.05 -5.98 6.80
N PRO A 24 -15.91 -6.90 7.77
CA PRO A 24 -14.71 -7.72 7.94
C PRO A 24 -14.57 -8.83 6.89
N GLU A 25 -15.60 -9.11 6.08
CA GLU A 25 -15.52 -10.14 5.04
C GLU A 25 -14.83 -9.66 3.75
N ILE A 26 -14.56 -8.35 3.64
CA ILE A 26 -13.87 -7.76 2.50
C ILE A 26 -12.39 -8.13 2.53
N ASP A 27 -11.86 -8.59 1.40
CA ASP A 27 -10.42 -8.76 1.20
C ASP A 27 -9.83 -7.49 0.58
N ILE A 28 -8.76 -6.98 1.19
CA ILE A 28 -8.06 -5.78 0.73
C ILE A 28 -6.55 -6.03 0.66
N LEU A 29 -5.99 -5.89 -0.53
CA LEU A 29 -4.55 -5.92 -0.80
C LEU A 29 -4.04 -4.51 -1.08
N ARG A 30 -2.87 -4.17 -0.52
CA ARG A 30 -2.17 -2.95 -0.89
C ARG A 30 -1.18 -3.28 -2.01
N ILE A 31 -1.17 -2.46 -3.05
CA ILE A 31 -0.31 -2.61 -4.22
C ILE A 31 0.55 -1.35 -4.34
N GLY A 32 1.85 -1.56 -4.52
CA GLY A 32 2.82 -0.53 -4.88
C GLY A 32 3.40 -0.80 -6.28
N GLU A 33 4.23 0.11 -6.77
CA GLU A 33 4.86 -0.06 -8.08
C GLU A 33 6.07 -1.02 -8.01
N PRO A 34 6.26 -1.95 -8.96
CA PRO A 34 7.30 -2.98 -8.88
C PRO A 34 8.74 -2.45 -8.84
N ASN A 35 8.95 -1.22 -9.30
CA ASN A 35 10.26 -0.57 -9.39
C ASN A 35 10.39 0.65 -8.46
N THR A 36 9.40 0.92 -7.60
CA THR A 36 9.57 1.91 -6.54
C THR A 36 10.12 1.26 -5.28
N PRO A 37 10.93 2.00 -4.51
CA PRO A 37 11.32 1.55 -3.19
C PRO A 37 10.08 1.35 -2.31
N PRO A 38 10.05 0.29 -1.48
CA PRO A 38 8.92 -0.01 -0.62
C PRO A 38 8.52 1.15 0.28
N LEU A 39 7.24 1.17 0.67
CA LEU A 39 6.77 2.10 1.69
C LEU A 39 7.61 2.02 2.97
N GLY A 40 8.20 3.14 3.37
CA GLY A 40 9.07 3.24 4.54
C GLY A 40 10.57 3.10 4.24
N THR A 41 10.97 3.03 2.97
CA THR A 41 12.37 3.26 2.57
C THR A 41 12.85 4.61 3.13
N LEU A 42 14.11 4.66 3.60
CA LEU A 42 14.69 5.89 4.14
C LEU A 42 15.08 6.84 2.99
N ASP A 43 14.97 8.15 3.22
CA ASP A 43 15.33 9.16 2.22
C ASP A 43 16.74 8.98 1.61
N PRO A 44 17.80 8.63 2.35
CA PRO A 44 19.11 8.37 1.76
C PRO A 44 19.13 7.17 0.80
N ASP A 45 18.29 6.17 1.03
CA ASP A 45 18.21 4.98 0.18
C ASP A 45 17.44 5.26 -1.12
N TYR A 46 16.51 6.21 -1.11
CA TYR A 46 15.85 6.71 -2.32
C TYR A 46 16.84 7.39 -3.29
N LEU A 47 17.74 8.23 -2.75
CA LEU A 47 18.72 8.97 -3.55
C LEU A 47 19.72 8.04 -4.26
N ASN A 48 20.06 6.91 -3.65
CA ASN A 48 20.93 5.91 -4.27
C ASN A 48 20.27 5.14 -5.43
N VAL A 49 18.93 5.13 -5.52
CA VAL A 49 18.18 4.45 -6.58
C VAL A 49 18.04 5.32 -7.82
N SER A 50 17.93 6.65 -7.66
CA SER A 50 17.81 7.60 -8.79
C SER A 50 19.11 7.82 -9.59
N ASP A 51 20.26 7.45 -9.02
CA ASP A 51 21.58 7.56 -9.66
C ASP A 51 21.96 6.32 -10.51
N ARG A 52 21.02 5.39 -10.77
CA ARG A 52 21.22 4.19 -11.58
C ARG A 52 20.39 4.17 -12.86
#